data_AF-A0A8T5Q5U1-F1
#
_entry.id   AF-A0A8T5Q5U1-F1
#
_cell.length_a   1.000
_cell.length_b   1.000
_cell.length_c   1.000
_cell.angle_alpha   90.00
_cell.angle_beta   90.00
_cell.angle_gamma   90.00
#
_symmetry.space_group_name_H-M   'P 1'
#
loop_
_entity.id
_entity.type
_entity.pdbx_description
1 polymer ?
#
loop_
_entity_poly.entity_id
_entity_poly.type
_entity_poly.pdbx_seq_one_letter_code
_entity_poly.pdbx_strand_id
1 'polypeptide(L)'
;MKKAQAQVIKSIIVVVMIGVIVLFGFKTIRNLGKKSCTAGLVKFGAELENLYVQRDAIEIISMDTPCDVDTIYFVDLNEEVDFALLNRPLMQDSVEDNIEKNVFLYTGKEFVGSFYIERLSVDSPRYACFDTRRKKLEMKVEGFDMRVIHKDNKLNCGPIKIGLSFEESLPNEIFGSAQERQDFLAGSSETMESIELFRAMRVEDGKTRIDVAIRPREGFGVRDLSYVEWIDKECIESLEAEGIEFTGPVPTRTVDDPVIMWHFDQIEQSGEVSYTLDDPAIAERCRELISAVASATQITPPPETDLTVNEPPPPVVPASPGSP
;
A
#
# COMPACT_ATOMS: atom_id res chain seq x y z
N MET A 1 -1.79 73.62 11.31
CA MET A 1 -1.61 72.38 10.51
C MET A 1 -0.40 71.50 10.92
N LYS A 2 0.74 72.06 11.37
CA LYS A 2 1.93 71.25 11.77
C LYS A 2 1.70 70.23 12.91
N LYS A 3 0.75 70.48 13.84
CA LYS A 3 0.42 69.54 14.93
C LYS A 3 -0.30 68.27 14.44
N ALA A 4 -1.14 68.38 13.41
CA ALA A 4 -1.87 67.25 12.85
C ALA A 4 -0.92 66.30 12.10
N GLN A 5 0.06 66.82 11.36
CA GLN A 5 1.06 66.01 10.66
C GLN A 5 1.95 65.21 11.62
N ALA A 6 2.35 65.80 12.74
CA ALA A 6 3.16 65.10 13.76
C ALA A 6 2.41 63.93 14.40
N GLN A 7 1.10 64.06 14.61
CA GLN A 7 0.27 63.00 15.19
C GLN A 7 0.09 61.82 14.24
N VAL A 8 -0.07 62.08 12.94
CA VAL A 8 -0.18 61.04 11.91
C VAL A 8 1.12 60.25 11.77
N ILE A 9 2.28 60.93 11.73
CA ILE A 9 3.59 60.27 11.63
C ILE A 9 3.85 59.35 12.84
N LYS A 10 3.50 59.79 14.06
CA LYS A 10 3.63 58.96 15.26
C LYS A 10 2.79 57.69 15.18
N SER A 11 1.54 57.78 14.72
CA SER A 11 0.67 56.61 14.56
C SER A 11 1.22 55.62 13.52
N ILE A 12 1.77 56.11 12.40
CA ILE A 12 2.38 55.26 11.36
C ILE A 12 3.57 54.49 11.93
N ILE A 13 4.45 55.14 12.69
CA ILE A 13 5.64 54.49 13.29
C ILE A 13 5.21 53.37 14.25
N VAL A 14 4.18 53.59 15.07
CA VAL A 14 3.67 52.56 16.00
C VAL A 14 3.12 51.36 15.23
N VAL A 15 2.34 51.57 14.17
CA VAL A 15 1.80 50.48 13.34
C VAL A 15 2.93 49.70 12.67
N VAL A 16 3.95 50.37 12.14
CA VAL A 16 5.13 49.73 11.55
C VAL A 16 5.88 48.90 12.60
N MET A 17 6.06 49.42 13.81
CA MET A 17 6.75 48.69 14.89
C MET A 17 5.97 47.42 15.29
N ILE A 18 4.64 47.50 15.41
CA ILE A 18 3.79 46.33 15.67
C ILE A 18 3.94 45.32 14.53
N GLY A 19 3.90 45.78 13.27
CA GLY A 19 4.11 44.92 12.10
C GLY A 19 5.45 44.18 12.14
N VAL A 20 6.54 44.87 12.48
CA VAL A 20 7.87 44.27 12.63
C VAL A 20 7.89 43.22 13.74
N ILE A 21 7.35 43.53 14.93
CA ILE A 21 7.31 42.59 16.07
C ILE A 21 6.51 41.33 15.71
N VAL A 22 5.36 41.47 15.05
CA VAL A 22 4.53 40.34 14.63
C VAL A 22 5.26 39.48 13.59
N LEU A 23 5.89 40.10 12.59
CA LEU A 23 6.66 39.38 11.56
C LEU A 23 7.85 38.61 12.14
N PHE A 24 8.65 39.25 13.01
CA PHE A 24 9.79 38.60 13.67
C PHE A 24 9.36 37.54 14.67
N GLY A 25 8.29 37.79 15.43
CA GLY A 25 7.70 36.82 16.35
C GLY A 25 7.25 35.56 15.62
N PHE A 26 6.50 35.72 14.53
CA PHE A 26 6.02 34.60 13.71
C PHE A 26 7.17 33.81 13.09
N LYS A 27 8.20 34.48 12.54
CA LYS A 27 9.39 33.81 12.01
C LYS A 27 10.15 33.03 13.08
N THR A 28 10.29 33.59 14.27
CA THR A 28 11.00 32.95 15.39
C THR A 28 10.26 31.71 15.88
N ILE A 29 8.94 31.78 16.05
CA ILE A 29 8.10 30.64 16.44
C ILE A 29 8.18 29.53 15.41
N ARG A 30 8.09 29.84 14.11
CA ARG A 30 8.23 28.84 13.04
C ARG A 30 9.62 28.18 13.04
N ASN A 31 10.67 28.95 13.26
CA ASN A 31 12.03 28.40 13.32
C ASN A 31 12.25 27.51 14.55
N LEU A 32 11.68 27.88 15.71
CA LEU A 32 11.72 27.03 16.90
C LEU A 32 10.95 25.73 16.68
N GLY A 33 9.78 25.79 16.04
CA GLY A 33 9.00 24.61 15.66
C GLY A 33 9.79 23.64 14.79
N LYS A 34 10.46 24.16 13.74
CA LYS A 34 11.32 23.33 12.86
C LYS A 34 12.47 22.65 13.62
N LYS A 35 13.17 23.40 14.47
CA LYS A 35 14.27 22.84 15.28
C LYS A 35 13.79 21.77 16.26
N SER A 36 12.66 22.03 16.93
CA SER A 36 12.03 21.06 17.83
C SER A 36 11.59 19.81 17.08
N CYS A 37 11.06 19.97 15.87
CA CYS A 37 10.67 18.86 15.00
C CYS A 37 11.89 18.02 14.59
N THR A 38 12.98 18.64 14.10
CA THR A 38 14.21 17.91 13.75
C THR A 38 14.79 17.15 14.95
N ALA A 39 14.85 17.77 16.13
CA ALA A 39 15.29 17.10 17.35
C ALA A 39 14.36 15.93 17.72
N GLY A 40 13.04 16.11 17.56
CA GLY A 40 12.04 15.06 17.77
C GLY A 40 12.20 13.89 16.80
N LEU A 41 12.47 14.15 15.52
CA LEU A 41 12.73 13.10 14.53
C LEU A 41 13.98 12.29 14.88
N VAL A 42 15.09 12.96 15.22
CA VAL A 42 16.32 12.27 15.63
C VAL A 42 16.07 11.40 16.86
N LYS A 43 15.36 11.94 17.87
CA LYS A 43 15.01 11.19 19.07
C LYS A 43 14.13 9.98 18.74
N PHE A 44 13.07 10.17 17.96
CA PHE A 44 12.13 9.11 17.59
C PHE A 44 12.81 7.99 16.79
N GLY A 45 13.64 8.35 15.80
CA GLY A 45 14.44 7.38 15.05
C GLY A 45 15.40 6.60 15.94
N ALA A 46 16.09 7.28 16.85
CA ALA A 46 16.97 6.61 17.82
C ALA A 46 16.21 5.69 18.77
N GLU A 47 15.02 6.08 19.25
CA GLU A 47 14.19 5.22 20.09
C GLU A 47 13.70 3.98 19.33
N LEU A 48 13.31 4.14 18.06
CA LEU A 48 12.90 3.03 17.18
C LEU A 48 14.06 2.06 16.89
N GLU A 49 15.24 2.59 16.53
CA GLU A 49 16.43 1.80 16.21
C GLU A 49 16.92 0.98 17.42
N ASN A 50 16.74 1.53 18.63
CA ASN A 50 17.12 0.84 19.87
C ASN A 50 16.01 -0.04 20.46
N LEU A 51 14.92 -0.29 19.72
CA LEU A 51 13.91 -1.25 20.15
C LEU A 51 14.51 -2.65 20.11
N TYR A 52 14.74 -3.21 21.30
CA TYR A 52 15.18 -4.58 21.47
C TYR A 52 14.04 -5.41 22.05
N VAL A 53 13.52 -6.35 21.26
CA VAL A 53 12.54 -7.33 21.71
C VAL A 53 13.24 -8.66 21.88
N GLN A 54 12.98 -9.33 23.01
CA GLN A 54 13.56 -10.66 23.24
C GLN A 54 13.06 -11.64 22.17
N ARG A 55 13.89 -12.63 21.83
CA ARG A 55 13.49 -13.70 20.92
C ARG A 55 12.20 -14.35 21.46
N ASP A 56 11.21 -14.51 20.58
CA ASP A 56 9.88 -15.07 20.87
C ASP A 56 9.01 -14.24 21.84
N ALA A 57 9.41 -13.01 22.19
CA ALA A 57 8.56 -12.08 22.92
C ALA A 57 7.73 -11.24 21.95
N ILE A 58 6.49 -10.96 22.37
CA ILE A 58 5.60 -9.99 21.73
C ILE A 58 5.45 -8.83 22.70
N GLU A 59 5.87 -7.64 22.29
CA GLU A 59 5.76 -6.42 23.09
C GLU A 59 4.84 -5.40 22.40
N ILE A 60 3.99 -4.74 23.19
CA ILE A 60 3.20 -3.61 22.71
C ILE A 60 3.97 -2.33 23.01
N ILE A 61 4.38 -1.64 21.97
CA ILE A 61 5.18 -0.43 22.04
C ILE A 61 4.27 0.77 21.81
N SER A 62 4.42 1.80 22.65
CA SER A 62 3.73 3.08 22.54
C SER A 62 4.75 4.20 22.62
N MET A 63 4.91 4.96 21.53
CA MET A 63 5.92 6.01 21.40
C MET A 63 5.27 7.33 20.96
N ASP A 64 5.76 8.45 21.48
CA ASP A 64 5.30 9.78 21.04
C ASP A 64 5.85 10.11 19.66
N THR A 65 5.00 10.56 18.75
CA THR A 65 5.38 10.84 17.36
C THR A 65 5.76 12.31 17.19
N PRO A 66 6.87 12.63 16.50
CA PRO A 66 7.31 14.00 16.32
C PRO A 66 6.48 14.72 15.23
N CYS A 67 6.61 16.05 15.17
CA CYS A 67 6.19 16.88 14.03
C CYS A 67 4.73 16.78 13.57
N ASP A 68 3.81 16.38 14.45
CA ASP A 68 2.40 16.14 14.07
C ASP A 68 2.27 15.10 12.93
N VAL A 69 3.19 14.14 12.87
CA VAL A 69 3.11 12.96 11.99
C VAL A 69 1.81 12.25 12.31
N ASP A 70 1.00 11.98 11.28
CA ASP A 70 -0.28 11.27 11.34
C ASP A 70 -0.22 9.85 10.77
N THR A 71 0.75 9.57 9.90
CA THR A 71 0.94 8.24 9.31
C THR A 71 2.43 7.85 9.27
N ILE A 72 2.74 6.61 9.66
CA ILE A 72 4.08 6.03 9.58
C ILE A 72 4.02 4.76 8.74
N TYR A 73 4.89 4.64 7.74
CA TYR A 73 5.05 3.44 6.93
C TYR A 73 6.31 2.68 7.35
N PHE A 74 6.20 1.37 7.46
CA PHE A 74 7.28 0.41 7.66
C PHE A 74 7.35 -0.46 6.41
N VAL A 75 8.55 -0.67 5.87
CA VAL A 75 8.78 -1.38 4.61
C VAL A 75 9.84 -2.45 4.86
N ASP A 76 9.60 -3.69 4.49
CA ASP A 76 10.62 -4.74 4.58
C ASP A 76 11.53 -4.66 3.35
N LEU A 77 12.77 -4.19 3.54
CA LEU A 77 13.75 -4.07 2.44
C LEU A 77 14.41 -5.40 2.07
N ASN A 78 14.17 -6.48 2.83
CA ASN A 78 14.77 -7.79 2.55
C ASN A 78 13.98 -8.58 1.49
N GLU A 79 12.79 -8.10 1.12
CA GLU A 79 11.91 -8.70 0.14
C GLU A 79 11.47 -7.68 -0.92
N GLU A 80 10.98 -8.17 -2.05
CA GLU A 80 10.46 -7.31 -3.12
C GLU A 80 9.13 -6.66 -2.69
N VAL A 81 9.08 -5.33 -2.77
CA VAL A 81 7.92 -4.53 -2.36
C VAL A 81 7.27 -3.92 -3.59
N ASP A 82 5.97 -4.18 -3.78
CA ASP A 82 5.18 -3.56 -4.83
C ASP A 82 4.67 -2.17 -4.41
N PHE A 83 5.38 -1.12 -4.84
CA PHE A 83 5.03 0.27 -4.52
C PHE A 83 3.87 0.83 -5.36
N ALA A 84 3.40 0.12 -6.41
CA ALA A 84 2.35 0.61 -7.29
C ALA A 84 1.02 0.87 -6.56
N LEU A 85 0.88 0.35 -5.34
CA LEU A 85 -0.30 0.45 -4.50
C LEU A 85 -0.23 1.59 -3.47
N LEU A 86 0.97 2.01 -3.08
CA LEU A 86 1.14 2.96 -1.99
C LEU A 86 0.95 4.41 -2.43
N ASN A 87 1.12 4.72 -3.73
CA ASN A 87 1.04 6.09 -4.28
C ASN A 87 1.88 7.09 -3.45
N ARG A 88 3.14 6.69 -3.18
CA ARG A 88 4.14 7.42 -2.39
C ARG A 88 5.49 7.40 -3.14
N PRO A 89 5.71 8.31 -4.11
CA PRO A 89 6.90 8.28 -4.96
C PRO A 89 8.20 8.38 -4.16
N LEU A 90 8.26 9.24 -3.13
CA LEU A 90 9.49 9.38 -2.31
C LEU A 90 9.90 8.09 -1.58
N MET A 91 8.95 7.23 -1.27
CA MET A 91 9.24 5.94 -0.64
C MET A 91 9.74 4.94 -1.68
N GLN A 92 9.09 4.91 -2.85
CA GLN A 92 9.51 4.12 -4.01
C GLN A 92 10.93 4.51 -4.45
N ASP A 93 11.17 5.79 -4.71
CA ASP A 93 12.49 6.34 -5.07
C ASP A 93 13.55 5.92 -4.04
N SER A 94 13.23 6.00 -2.74
CA SER A 94 14.17 5.63 -1.68
C SER A 94 14.53 4.14 -1.66
N VAL A 95 13.62 3.26 -2.07
CA VAL A 95 13.87 1.81 -2.12
C VAL A 95 14.57 1.45 -3.43
N GLU A 96 14.14 2.00 -4.57
CA GLU A 96 14.75 1.78 -5.88
C GLU A 96 16.20 2.32 -5.93
N ASP A 97 16.45 3.48 -5.32
CA ASP A 97 17.79 4.09 -5.23
C ASP A 97 18.69 3.41 -4.16
N ASN A 98 18.21 2.36 -3.49
CA ASN A 98 18.93 1.66 -2.41
C ASN A 98 19.41 2.61 -1.30
N ILE A 99 18.60 3.60 -0.90
CA ILE A 99 18.96 4.60 0.13
C ILE A 99 18.87 4.01 1.57
N GLU A 100 18.62 2.70 1.68
CA GLU A 100 18.52 1.94 2.94
C GLU A 100 17.61 2.64 3.97
N LYS A 101 16.46 3.19 3.53
CA LYS A 101 15.43 3.71 4.43
C LYS A 101 14.19 2.86 4.33
N ASN A 102 13.64 2.51 5.49
CA ASN A 102 12.55 1.55 5.59
C ASN A 102 11.45 1.97 6.57
N VAL A 103 11.59 3.15 7.17
CA VAL A 103 10.53 3.79 7.94
C VAL A 103 10.31 5.20 7.39
N PHE A 104 9.08 5.55 7.04
CA PHE A 104 8.73 6.82 6.39
C PHE A 104 7.58 7.50 7.13
N LEU A 105 7.76 8.77 7.49
CA LEU A 105 6.83 9.53 8.31
C LEU A 105 6.15 10.60 7.46
N TYR A 106 4.83 10.68 7.58
CA TYR A 106 4.00 11.62 6.83
C TYR A 106 3.08 12.43 7.74
N THR A 107 2.76 13.64 7.29
CA THR A 107 1.64 14.45 7.78
C THR A 107 0.70 14.69 6.59
N GLY A 108 -0.40 13.93 6.54
CA GLY A 108 -1.32 13.87 5.41
C GLY A 108 -0.64 13.29 4.16
N LYS A 109 -0.23 14.18 3.25
CA LYS A 109 0.52 13.82 2.03
C LYS A 109 1.96 14.36 2.03
N GLU A 110 2.33 15.15 3.04
CA GLU A 110 3.66 15.74 3.13
C GLU A 110 4.63 14.78 3.82
N PHE A 111 5.75 14.50 3.16
CA PHE A 111 6.84 13.72 3.73
C PHE A 111 7.57 14.53 4.81
N VAL A 112 7.70 13.95 6.00
CA VAL A 112 8.31 14.60 7.18
C VAL A 112 9.75 14.11 7.39
N GLY A 113 10.01 12.81 7.22
CA GLY A 113 11.33 12.22 7.42
C GLY A 113 11.33 10.71 7.24
N SER A 114 12.52 10.12 7.17
CA SER A 114 12.70 8.67 7.11
C SER A 114 13.87 8.18 7.95
N PHE A 115 13.79 6.92 8.35
CA PHE A 115 14.80 6.24 9.17
C PHE A 115 15.14 4.87 8.58
N TYR A 116 16.26 4.33 9.04
CA TYR A 116 16.61 2.94 8.82
C TYR A 116 16.46 2.20 10.15
N ILE A 117 15.83 1.06 10.12
CA ILE A 117 15.77 0.09 11.22
C ILE A 117 16.37 -1.20 10.71
N GLU A 118 17.42 -1.69 11.37
CA GLU A 118 18.02 -2.97 11.04
C GLU A 118 17.04 -4.12 11.31
N ARG A 119 16.98 -5.10 10.40
CA ARG A 119 16.16 -6.32 10.55
C ARG A 119 14.68 -6.02 10.79
N LEU A 120 14.17 -4.96 10.20
CA LEU A 120 12.73 -4.75 10.15
C LEU A 120 12.11 -5.83 9.27
N SER A 121 11.19 -6.62 9.84
CA SER A 121 10.38 -7.55 9.06
C SER A 121 8.91 -7.14 9.08
N VAL A 122 8.27 -7.22 7.93
CA VAL A 122 6.84 -6.92 7.78
C VAL A 122 6.17 -8.04 7.00
N ASP A 123 5.02 -8.50 7.49
CA ASP A 123 4.22 -9.49 6.79
C ASP A 123 3.71 -8.96 5.44
N SER A 124 3.29 -9.87 4.55
CA SER A 124 2.67 -9.53 3.27
C SER A 124 1.63 -8.41 3.43
N PRO A 125 1.71 -7.32 2.65
CA PRO A 125 2.47 -7.14 1.41
C PRO A 125 3.88 -6.55 1.57
N ARG A 126 4.61 -6.87 2.65
CA ARG A 126 5.98 -6.37 2.94
C ARG A 126 6.05 -4.88 3.25
N TYR A 127 4.90 -4.30 3.57
CA TYR A 127 4.82 -3.00 4.19
C TYR A 127 3.64 -2.95 5.17
N ALA A 128 3.75 -2.07 6.15
CA ALA A 128 2.72 -1.76 7.12
C ALA A 128 2.61 -0.25 7.24
N CYS A 129 1.44 0.25 7.61
CA CYS A 129 1.32 1.64 7.99
C CYS A 129 0.47 1.80 9.24
N PHE A 130 0.73 2.88 9.95
CA PHE A 130 0.20 3.14 11.27
C PHE A 130 -0.31 4.57 11.34
N ASP A 131 -1.59 4.71 11.64
CA ASP A 131 -2.18 6.00 11.99
C ASP A 131 -1.83 6.36 13.43
N THR A 132 -1.23 7.51 13.63
CA THR A 132 -0.73 7.95 14.93
C THR A 132 -1.82 8.74 15.68
N ARG A 133 -2.80 8.02 16.23
CA ARG A 133 -3.88 8.65 17.01
C ARG A 133 -3.30 9.39 18.22
N ARG A 134 -3.63 10.67 18.37
CA ARG A 134 -3.17 11.53 19.49
C ARG A 134 -1.64 11.63 19.58
N LYS A 135 -0.95 11.64 18.44
CA LYS A 135 0.53 11.77 18.34
C LYS A 135 1.27 10.61 19.01
N LYS A 136 0.69 9.41 18.95
CA LYS A 136 1.33 8.20 19.45
C LYS A 136 1.32 7.12 18.39
N LEU A 137 2.47 6.50 18.18
CA LEU A 137 2.60 5.24 17.46
C LEU A 137 2.29 4.13 18.45
N GLU A 138 1.34 3.27 18.13
CA GLU A 138 1.05 2.05 18.89
C GLU A 138 1.19 0.82 17.98
N MET A 139 2.14 -0.05 18.28
CA MET A 139 2.42 -1.23 17.47
C MET A 139 2.76 -2.44 18.35
N LYS A 140 2.54 -3.63 17.83
CA LYS A 140 3.09 -4.88 18.35
C LYS A 140 4.40 -5.14 17.63
N VAL A 141 5.42 -5.52 18.38
CA VAL A 141 6.70 -5.96 17.83
C VAL A 141 6.98 -7.36 18.33
N GLU A 142 7.32 -8.26 17.43
CA GLU A 142 7.60 -9.66 17.71
C GLU A 142 9.03 -10.04 17.32
N GLY A 143 9.72 -10.74 18.23
CA GLY A 143 10.97 -11.43 17.92
C GLY A 143 12.18 -10.53 17.68
N PHE A 144 13.27 -11.18 17.28
CA PHE A 144 14.58 -10.55 17.09
C PHE A 144 14.67 -9.73 15.78
N ASP A 145 13.98 -10.18 14.73
CA ASP A 145 13.92 -9.52 13.43
C ASP A 145 12.78 -8.50 13.37
N MET A 146 12.65 -7.71 14.45
CA MET A 146 11.66 -6.64 14.67
C MET A 146 10.41 -6.76 13.78
N ARG A 147 9.63 -7.82 13.98
CA ARG A 147 8.43 -8.04 13.17
C ARG A 147 7.36 -7.07 13.61
N VAL A 148 7.02 -6.11 12.75
CA VAL A 148 6.09 -5.03 13.08
C VAL A 148 4.67 -5.43 12.70
N ILE A 149 3.78 -5.41 13.69
CA ILE A 149 2.36 -5.79 13.56
C ILE A 149 1.50 -4.64 14.10
N HIS A 150 0.36 -4.37 13.47
CA HIS A 150 -0.59 -3.40 14.00
C HIS A 150 -1.06 -3.85 15.40
N LYS A 151 -1.13 -2.94 16.39
CA LYS A 151 -1.51 -3.29 17.78
C LYS A 151 -2.87 -4.02 17.83
N ASP A 152 -3.84 -3.45 17.12
CA ASP A 152 -5.19 -4.03 17.00
C ASP A 152 -5.28 -5.11 15.92
N ASN A 153 -4.17 -5.55 15.31
CA ASN A 153 -4.16 -6.41 14.13
C ASN A 153 -4.96 -5.85 12.93
N LYS A 154 -5.21 -4.53 12.93
CA LYS A 154 -5.81 -3.82 11.81
C LYS A 154 -4.87 -3.86 10.62
N LEU A 155 -5.47 -3.82 9.46
CA LEU A 155 -4.82 -4.04 8.19
C LEU A 155 -3.67 -3.06 7.96
N ASN A 156 -2.55 -3.61 7.50
CA ASN A 156 -1.48 -2.84 6.85
C ASN A 156 -2.10 -1.96 5.77
N CYS A 157 -1.83 -0.67 5.80
CA CYS A 157 -2.50 0.28 4.94
C CYS A 157 -2.14 0.05 3.49
N GLY A 158 -3.10 -0.44 2.73
CA GLY A 158 -2.95 -0.67 1.31
C GLY A 158 -3.56 -2.00 0.92
N PRO A 159 -3.80 -2.19 -0.37
CA PRO A 159 -4.26 -3.46 -0.87
C PRO A 159 -3.14 -4.51 -0.80
N ILE A 160 -3.53 -5.78 -0.71
CA ILE A 160 -2.67 -6.93 -0.52
C ILE A 160 -2.69 -7.70 -1.83
N LYS A 161 -1.52 -8.05 -2.37
CA LYS A 161 -1.45 -8.92 -3.54
C LYS A 161 -2.06 -10.27 -3.18
N ILE A 162 -3.10 -10.68 -3.89
CA ILE A 162 -3.77 -11.95 -3.64
C ILE A 162 -2.86 -13.05 -4.19
N GLY A 163 -2.15 -13.74 -3.30
CA GLY A 163 -1.47 -14.99 -3.64
C GLY A 163 -2.52 -16.06 -3.90
N LEU A 164 -2.47 -16.71 -5.06
CA LEU A 164 -3.46 -17.73 -5.39
C LEU A 164 -3.09 -19.06 -4.75
N SER A 165 -4.05 -19.69 -4.09
CA SER A 165 -4.01 -21.10 -3.74
C SER A 165 -4.73 -21.89 -4.83
N PHE A 166 -4.10 -22.97 -5.30
CA PHE A 166 -4.52 -23.69 -6.50
C PHE A 166 -5.72 -24.63 -6.24
N GLU A 167 -6.83 -24.29 -6.91
CA GLU A 167 -7.81 -25.10 -7.66
C GLU A 167 -8.70 -26.19 -7.04
N GLU A 168 -8.30 -26.94 -6.00
CA GLU A 168 -9.11 -28.14 -5.66
C GLU A 168 -10.48 -27.81 -5.02
N SER A 169 -10.60 -26.68 -4.32
CA SER A 169 -11.75 -26.36 -3.48
C SER A 169 -12.87 -25.57 -4.15
N LEU A 170 -12.77 -25.20 -5.44
CA LEU A 170 -13.86 -24.44 -6.08
C LEU A 170 -15.14 -25.28 -6.16
N PRO A 171 -16.28 -24.79 -5.63
CA PRO A 171 -17.55 -25.49 -5.71
C PRO A 171 -17.99 -25.64 -7.18
N ASN A 172 -18.53 -26.80 -7.54
CA ASN A 172 -19.00 -27.03 -8.91
C ASN A 172 -20.23 -26.18 -9.24
N GLU A 173 -20.96 -25.77 -8.20
CA GLU A 173 -22.24 -25.05 -8.27
C GLU A 173 -22.10 -23.67 -8.93
N ILE A 174 -20.91 -23.06 -8.90
CA ILE A 174 -20.69 -21.77 -9.57
C ILE A 174 -20.53 -21.92 -11.09
N PHE A 175 -20.19 -23.12 -11.55
CA PHE A 175 -20.04 -23.46 -12.95
C PHE A 175 -21.30 -24.19 -13.43
N GLY A 176 -21.78 -23.88 -14.63
CA GLY A 176 -22.95 -24.59 -15.19
C GLY A 176 -22.65 -26.06 -15.52
N SER A 177 -21.38 -26.43 -15.63
CA SER A 177 -20.94 -27.80 -15.89
C SER A 177 -19.51 -28.07 -15.42
N ALA A 178 -19.16 -29.35 -15.29
CA ALA A 178 -17.78 -29.77 -15.01
C ALA A 178 -16.79 -29.35 -16.12
N GLN A 179 -17.25 -29.28 -17.37
CA GLN A 179 -16.41 -28.83 -18.50
C GLN A 179 -16.11 -27.33 -18.37
N GLU A 180 -17.11 -26.51 -18.05
CA GLU A 180 -16.92 -25.06 -17.83
C GLU A 180 -15.92 -24.80 -16.69
N ARG A 181 -15.98 -25.59 -15.61
CA ARG A 181 -14.97 -25.54 -14.55
C ARG A 181 -13.57 -25.88 -15.07
N GLN A 182 -13.43 -26.97 -15.83
CA GLN A 182 -12.12 -27.37 -16.37
C GLN A 182 -11.55 -26.32 -17.32
N ASP A 183 -12.37 -25.75 -18.19
CA ASP A 183 -11.95 -24.71 -19.13
C ASP A 183 -11.52 -23.45 -18.37
N PHE A 184 -12.26 -23.06 -17.34
CA PHE A 184 -11.89 -21.94 -16.46
C PHE A 184 -10.55 -22.18 -15.78
N LEU A 185 -10.35 -23.35 -15.17
CA LEU A 185 -9.12 -23.71 -14.47
C LEU A 185 -7.92 -23.75 -15.44
N ALA A 186 -8.10 -24.32 -16.64
CA ALA A 186 -7.06 -24.38 -17.66
C ALA A 186 -6.57 -22.99 -18.12
N GLY A 187 -7.48 -22.00 -18.22
CA GLY A 187 -7.13 -20.62 -18.55
C GLY A 187 -6.54 -19.82 -17.38
N SER A 188 -6.66 -20.32 -16.14
CA SER A 188 -6.30 -19.55 -14.95
C SER A 188 -4.80 -19.30 -14.84
N SER A 189 -3.97 -20.30 -15.14
CA SER A 189 -2.51 -20.17 -15.02
C SER A 189 -1.96 -19.04 -15.90
N GLU A 190 -2.32 -19.02 -17.19
CA GLU A 190 -1.87 -17.99 -18.13
C GLU A 190 -2.44 -16.61 -17.76
N THR A 191 -3.71 -16.57 -17.37
CA THR A 191 -4.37 -15.33 -16.93
C THR A 191 -3.61 -14.71 -15.76
N MET A 192 -3.18 -15.52 -14.81
CA MET A 192 -2.55 -15.06 -13.59
C MET A 192 -1.09 -14.64 -13.78
N GLU A 193 -0.44 -15.09 -14.85
CA GLU A 193 0.82 -14.52 -15.32
C GLU A 193 0.63 -13.16 -16.01
N SER A 194 -0.55 -12.91 -16.58
CA SER A 194 -0.88 -11.67 -17.31
C SER A 194 -1.51 -10.56 -16.49
N ILE A 195 -1.99 -10.85 -15.27
CA ILE A 195 -2.64 -9.87 -14.38
C ILE A 195 -2.00 -9.81 -12.99
N GLU A 196 -2.41 -8.80 -12.24
CA GLU A 196 -2.18 -8.64 -10.82
C GLU A 196 -3.52 -8.40 -10.11
N LEU A 197 -3.71 -9.11 -9.00
CA LEU A 197 -4.90 -9.03 -8.17
C LEU A 197 -4.52 -8.44 -6.82
N PHE A 198 -5.26 -7.44 -6.40
CA PHE A 198 -5.02 -6.75 -5.15
C PHE A 198 -6.31 -6.61 -4.36
N ARG A 199 -6.29 -6.91 -3.06
CA ARG A 199 -7.44 -6.79 -2.16
C ARG A 199 -7.16 -5.82 -1.03
N ALA A 200 -7.96 -4.78 -0.89
CA ALA A 200 -8.02 -3.98 0.32
C ALA A 200 -9.26 -4.38 1.13
N MET A 201 -9.11 -4.43 2.45
CA MET A 201 -10.25 -4.50 3.36
C MET A 201 -10.25 -3.25 4.24
N ARG A 202 -11.41 -2.75 4.65
CA ARG A 202 -11.55 -1.60 5.56
C ARG A 202 -12.80 -1.76 6.40
N VAL A 203 -12.77 -1.22 7.62
CA VAL A 203 -13.97 -1.14 8.46
C VAL A 203 -14.55 0.27 8.34
N GLU A 204 -15.74 0.37 7.76
CA GLU A 204 -16.48 1.62 7.53
C GLU A 204 -17.89 1.48 8.11
N ASP A 205 -18.30 2.42 8.98
CA ASP A 205 -19.62 2.43 9.62
C ASP A 205 -20.05 1.12 10.30
N GLY A 206 -19.08 0.38 10.84
CA GLY A 206 -19.31 -0.89 11.51
C GLY A 206 -19.48 -2.08 10.57
N LYS A 207 -19.22 -1.91 9.27
CA LYS A 207 -19.21 -2.96 8.24
C LYS A 207 -17.80 -3.19 7.69
N THR A 208 -17.52 -4.37 7.16
CA THR A 208 -16.28 -4.66 6.43
C THR A 208 -16.48 -4.41 4.94
N ARG A 209 -15.80 -3.40 4.40
CA ARG A 209 -15.69 -3.14 2.96
C ARG A 209 -14.49 -3.88 2.39
N ILE A 210 -14.69 -4.57 1.27
CA ILE A 210 -13.67 -5.30 0.53
C ILE A 210 -13.62 -4.71 -0.87
N ASP A 211 -12.45 -4.20 -1.27
CA ASP A 211 -12.17 -3.65 -2.59
C ASP A 211 -11.15 -4.56 -3.29
N VAL A 212 -11.47 -5.07 -4.46
CA VAL A 212 -10.57 -5.87 -5.31
C VAL A 212 -10.23 -5.08 -6.56
N ALA A 213 -8.94 -4.86 -6.77
CA ALA A 213 -8.40 -4.28 -7.99
C ALA A 213 -7.73 -5.36 -8.84
N ILE A 214 -8.07 -5.36 -10.13
CA ILE A 214 -7.56 -6.27 -11.14
C ILE A 214 -6.80 -5.44 -12.17
N ARG A 215 -5.51 -5.69 -12.37
CA ARG A 215 -4.68 -4.91 -13.29
C ARG A 215 -3.97 -5.83 -14.27
N PRO A 216 -4.09 -5.64 -15.59
CA PRO A 216 -3.18 -6.27 -16.52
C PRO A 216 -1.75 -5.82 -16.21
N ARG A 217 -0.79 -6.74 -16.31
CA ARG A 217 0.64 -6.39 -16.25
C ARG A 217 1.00 -5.51 -17.44
N GLU A 218 2.09 -4.77 -17.32
CA GLU A 218 2.51 -3.82 -18.36
C GLU A 218 2.59 -4.48 -19.74
N GLY A 219 1.88 -3.89 -20.70
CA GLY A 219 1.79 -4.34 -22.09
C GLY A 219 0.84 -5.52 -22.35
N PHE A 220 0.31 -6.19 -21.31
CA PHE A 220 -0.74 -7.18 -21.50
C PHE A 220 -2.11 -6.53 -21.73
N GLY A 221 -2.90 -7.12 -22.63
CA GLY A 221 -4.32 -6.85 -22.79
C GLY A 221 -5.15 -8.06 -22.41
N VAL A 222 -6.22 -7.88 -21.64
CA VAL A 222 -7.06 -8.99 -21.15
C VAL A 222 -8.53 -8.75 -21.48
N ARG A 223 -9.19 -9.77 -22.05
CA ARG A 223 -10.62 -9.72 -22.41
C ARG A 223 -11.36 -10.97 -21.93
N ASP A 224 -12.65 -10.80 -21.71
CA ASP A 224 -13.57 -11.82 -21.21
C ASP A 224 -13.02 -12.48 -19.92
N LEU A 225 -12.58 -11.64 -18.98
CA LEU A 225 -12.04 -12.09 -17.69
C LEU A 225 -13.19 -12.48 -16.77
N SER A 226 -13.09 -13.66 -16.18
CA SER A 226 -13.93 -14.10 -15.08
C SER A 226 -13.09 -14.13 -13.80
N TYR A 227 -13.52 -13.39 -12.78
CA TYR A 227 -12.90 -13.35 -11.45
C TYR A 227 -13.81 -14.05 -10.45
N VAL A 228 -13.28 -15.00 -9.70
CA VAL A 228 -14.01 -15.78 -8.69
C VAL A 228 -13.32 -15.59 -7.36
N GLU A 229 -14.08 -15.15 -6.35
CA GLU A 229 -13.63 -15.05 -4.97
C GLU A 229 -14.47 -15.97 -4.10
N TRP A 230 -13.82 -16.76 -3.24
CA TRP A 230 -14.50 -17.61 -2.26
C TRP A 230 -14.02 -17.29 -0.86
N ILE A 231 -14.98 -17.26 0.07
CA ILE A 231 -14.75 -16.99 1.48
C ILE A 231 -14.91 -18.31 2.22
N ASP A 232 -14.02 -18.65 3.16
CA ASP A 232 -14.21 -19.88 3.93
C ASP A 232 -15.52 -19.82 4.75
N LYS A 233 -16.20 -20.97 4.94
CA LYS A 233 -17.41 -21.04 5.78
C LYS A 233 -17.13 -20.78 7.26
N GLU A 234 -15.88 -20.97 7.70
CA GLU A 234 -15.42 -20.52 9.01
C GLU A 234 -15.51 -18.99 9.17
N CYS A 235 -15.55 -18.27 8.05
CA CYS A 235 -15.65 -16.83 8.01
C CYS A 235 -17.08 -16.33 7.89
N ILE A 236 -17.83 -16.85 6.91
CA ILE A 236 -19.20 -16.46 6.60
C ILE A 236 -19.99 -17.72 6.26
N GLU A 237 -21.12 -17.94 6.93
CA GLU A 237 -21.96 -19.13 6.63
C GLU A 237 -22.68 -19.03 5.29
N SER A 238 -23.15 -17.83 4.92
CA SER A 238 -23.84 -17.54 3.65
C SER A 238 -23.76 -16.05 3.32
N LEU A 239 -23.59 -15.72 2.04
CA LEU A 239 -23.61 -14.33 1.56
C LEU A 239 -24.96 -13.63 1.77
N GLU A 240 -26.07 -14.39 1.72
CA GLU A 240 -27.41 -13.83 1.92
C GLU A 240 -27.63 -13.37 3.37
N ALA A 241 -27.05 -14.10 4.33
CA ALA A 241 -27.17 -13.78 5.75
C ALA A 241 -26.40 -12.53 6.15
N GLU A 242 -25.31 -12.21 5.43
CA GLU A 242 -24.40 -11.10 5.73
C GLU A 242 -24.81 -9.76 5.10
N GLY A 243 -25.95 -9.70 4.40
CA GLY A 243 -26.46 -8.45 3.84
C GLY A 243 -25.52 -7.81 2.81
N ILE A 244 -24.89 -8.63 1.95
CA ILE A 244 -23.85 -8.16 1.03
C ILE A 244 -24.33 -7.01 0.12
N GLU A 245 -23.60 -5.90 0.15
CA GLU A 245 -23.86 -4.73 -0.70
C GLU A 245 -22.74 -4.58 -1.73
N PHE A 246 -23.04 -4.76 -3.02
CA PHE A 246 -22.07 -4.58 -4.10
C PHE A 246 -21.96 -3.11 -4.52
N THR A 247 -20.73 -2.62 -4.66
CA THR A 247 -20.42 -1.31 -5.22
C THR A 247 -19.62 -1.50 -6.52
N GLY A 248 -20.16 -1.06 -7.66
CA GLY A 248 -19.52 -1.23 -8.97
C GLY A 248 -20.20 -2.30 -9.84
N PRO A 249 -19.44 -3.08 -10.65
CA PRO A 249 -19.98 -4.16 -11.46
C PRO A 249 -20.74 -5.18 -10.59
N VAL A 250 -21.98 -5.48 -10.98
CA VAL A 250 -22.78 -6.51 -10.31
C VAL A 250 -22.17 -7.88 -10.59
N PRO A 251 -22.03 -8.76 -9.59
CA PRO A 251 -21.55 -10.11 -9.83
C PRO A 251 -22.46 -10.84 -10.82
N THR A 252 -21.86 -11.64 -11.68
CA THR A 252 -22.56 -12.46 -12.66
C THR A 252 -23.20 -13.68 -11.99
N ARG A 253 -22.59 -14.20 -10.93
CA ARG A 253 -23.11 -15.32 -10.12
C ARG A 253 -22.72 -15.17 -8.66
N THR A 254 -23.60 -15.60 -7.78
CA THR A 254 -23.37 -15.78 -6.34
C THR A 254 -23.93 -17.14 -5.92
N VAL A 255 -23.24 -17.84 -5.03
CA VAL A 255 -23.69 -19.14 -4.50
C VAL A 255 -23.69 -19.11 -2.97
N ASP A 256 -24.49 -19.98 -2.34
CA ASP A 256 -24.62 -20.05 -0.88
C ASP A 256 -23.32 -20.48 -0.18
N ASP A 257 -22.54 -21.35 -0.82
CA ASP A 257 -21.13 -21.50 -0.48
C ASP A 257 -20.47 -20.19 -0.91
N PRO A 258 -19.97 -19.33 0.01
CA PRO A 258 -19.89 -17.89 -0.20
C PRO A 258 -18.84 -17.54 -1.25
N VAL A 259 -19.27 -17.69 -2.49
CA VAL A 259 -18.49 -17.54 -3.70
C VAL A 259 -19.18 -16.51 -4.57
N ILE A 260 -18.39 -15.55 -5.02
CA ILE A 260 -18.82 -14.42 -5.82
C ILE A 260 -18.03 -14.46 -7.12
N MET A 261 -18.73 -14.41 -8.25
CA MET A 261 -18.12 -14.38 -9.58
C MET A 261 -18.49 -13.09 -10.29
N TRP A 262 -17.48 -12.41 -10.82
CA TRP A 262 -17.61 -11.25 -11.70
C TRP A 262 -17.09 -11.58 -13.09
N HIS A 263 -17.65 -10.91 -14.08
CA HIS A 263 -17.22 -10.99 -15.47
C HIS A 263 -16.88 -9.60 -16.00
N PHE A 264 -15.79 -9.50 -16.74
CA PHE A 264 -15.31 -8.27 -17.37
C PHE A 264 -15.04 -8.54 -18.85
N ASP A 265 -15.78 -7.87 -19.73
CA ASP A 265 -15.60 -8.00 -21.19
C ASP A 265 -14.18 -7.59 -21.63
N GLN A 266 -13.62 -6.57 -20.99
CA GLN A 266 -12.29 -6.04 -21.29
C GLN A 266 -11.72 -5.27 -20.10
N ILE A 267 -10.43 -5.47 -19.82
CA ILE A 267 -9.68 -4.68 -18.84
C ILE A 267 -8.47 -4.05 -19.55
N GLU A 268 -8.53 -2.73 -19.77
CA GLU A 268 -7.45 -2.00 -20.45
C GLU A 268 -6.37 -1.48 -19.49
N GLN A 269 -6.76 -1.02 -18.30
CA GLN A 269 -5.84 -0.45 -17.31
C GLN A 269 -6.08 -1.04 -15.93
N SER A 270 -7.34 -1.06 -15.49
CA SER A 270 -7.74 -1.66 -14.22
C SER A 270 -9.24 -1.94 -14.18
N GLY A 271 -9.61 -3.10 -13.64
CA GLY A 271 -10.96 -3.39 -13.16
C GLY A 271 -11.00 -3.23 -11.64
N GLU A 272 -12.13 -2.79 -11.10
CA GLU A 272 -12.36 -2.72 -9.66
C GLU A 272 -13.75 -3.28 -9.36
N VAL A 273 -13.82 -4.13 -8.34
CA VAL A 273 -15.08 -4.60 -7.75
C VAL A 273 -15.00 -4.39 -6.24
N SER A 274 -16.11 -3.96 -5.66
CA SER A 274 -16.18 -3.75 -4.22
C SER A 274 -17.46 -4.37 -3.67
N TYR A 275 -17.38 -4.87 -2.45
CA TYR A 275 -18.55 -5.32 -1.71
C TYR A 275 -18.39 -5.09 -0.21
N THR A 276 -19.51 -5.01 0.50
CA THR A 276 -19.54 -4.74 1.94
C THR A 276 -20.25 -5.87 2.67
N LEU A 277 -19.73 -6.26 3.83
CA LEU A 277 -20.25 -7.30 4.72
C LEU A 277 -20.61 -6.69 6.09
N ASP A 278 -21.70 -7.16 6.71
CA ASP A 278 -22.24 -6.57 7.93
C ASP A 278 -21.44 -6.85 9.22
N ASP A 279 -20.42 -7.72 9.19
CA ASP A 279 -19.53 -7.99 10.32
C ASP A 279 -18.15 -7.30 10.18
N PRO A 280 -17.79 -6.34 11.06
CA PRO A 280 -16.50 -5.65 11.04
C PRO A 280 -15.33 -6.56 11.45
N ALA A 281 -15.57 -7.70 12.11
CA ALA A 281 -14.54 -8.65 12.52
C ALA A 281 -13.98 -9.47 11.35
N ILE A 282 -14.69 -9.53 10.22
CA ILE A 282 -14.26 -10.25 9.00
C ILE A 282 -12.93 -9.70 8.49
N ALA A 283 -12.74 -8.38 8.51
CA ALA A 283 -11.50 -7.74 8.10
C ALA A 283 -10.25 -8.30 8.81
N GLU A 284 -10.39 -8.73 10.07
CA GLU A 284 -9.29 -9.27 10.89
C GLU A 284 -9.21 -10.79 10.81
N ARG A 285 -10.34 -11.51 10.97
CA ARG A 285 -10.36 -12.97 11.05
C ARG A 285 -10.19 -13.67 9.70
N CYS A 286 -10.68 -13.05 8.62
CA CYS A 286 -10.93 -13.74 7.36
C CYS A 286 -9.98 -13.39 6.24
N ARG A 287 -9.06 -12.46 6.48
CA ARG A 287 -8.14 -11.96 5.45
C ARG A 287 -7.44 -13.06 4.65
N GLU A 288 -6.93 -14.08 5.35
CA GLU A 288 -6.21 -15.21 4.76
C GLU A 288 -7.13 -16.35 4.30
N LEU A 289 -8.41 -16.28 4.69
CA LEU A 289 -9.45 -17.25 4.38
C LEU A 289 -10.34 -16.82 3.21
N ILE A 290 -10.12 -15.62 2.66
CA ILE A 290 -10.67 -15.22 1.38
C ILE A 290 -9.63 -15.52 0.31
N SER A 291 -9.97 -16.40 -0.61
CA SER A 291 -9.11 -16.76 -1.73
C SER A 291 -9.80 -16.41 -3.03
N ALA A 292 -9.01 -16.27 -4.10
CA ALA A 292 -9.56 -15.90 -5.40
C ALA A 292 -8.80 -16.57 -6.53
N VAL A 293 -9.40 -16.57 -7.71
CA VAL A 293 -8.84 -17.07 -8.97
C VAL A 293 -9.45 -16.28 -10.12
N ALA A 294 -8.72 -16.12 -11.22
CA ALA A 294 -9.23 -15.47 -12.40
C ALA A 294 -8.88 -16.27 -13.66
N SER A 295 -9.73 -16.19 -14.68
CA SER A 295 -9.52 -16.83 -15.98
C SER A 295 -10.06 -15.96 -17.10
N ALA A 296 -9.23 -15.67 -18.10
CA ALA A 296 -9.57 -14.90 -19.29
C ALA A 296 -9.52 -15.81 -20.52
N THR A 297 -10.41 -15.55 -21.48
CA THR A 297 -10.41 -16.31 -22.74
C THR A 297 -9.46 -15.72 -23.79
N GLN A 298 -9.08 -14.45 -23.65
CA GLN A 298 -8.23 -13.75 -24.60
C GLN A 298 -7.18 -12.92 -23.85
N ILE A 299 -5.92 -13.31 -24.01
CA ILE A 299 -4.76 -12.60 -23.48
C ILE A 299 -3.92 -12.15 -24.68
N THR A 300 -3.67 -10.85 -24.76
CA THR A 300 -2.74 -10.27 -25.75
C THR A 300 -1.43 -9.99 -25.03
N PRO A 301 -0.33 -10.67 -25.36
CA PRO A 301 0.95 -10.42 -24.71
C PRO A 301 1.47 -9.01 -25.07
N PRO A 302 2.40 -8.46 -24.27
CA PRO A 302 3.12 -7.26 -24.65
C PRO A 302 3.73 -7.45 -26.05
N PRO A 303 3.77 -6.39 -26.88
CA PRO A 303 4.47 -6.47 -28.15
C PRO A 303 5.89 -6.94 -27.85
N GLU A 304 6.33 -8.01 -28.52
CA GLU A 304 7.72 -8.44 -28.44
C GLU A 304 8.56 -7.20 -28.75
N THR A 305 9.22 -6.67 -27.71
CA THR A 305 10.20 -5.63 -27.93
C THR A 305 11.23 -6.35 -28.76
N ASP A 306 11.31 -5.98 -30.04
CA ASP A 306 12.32 -6.46 -30.96
C ASP A 306 13.64 -5.99 -30.36
N LEU A 307 14.15 -6.81 -29.43
CA LEU A 307 15.51 -6.81 -28.97
C LEU A 307 16.28 -7.30 -30.19
N THR A 308 16.31 -6.48 -31.25
CA THR A 308 17.47 -6.40 -32.11
C THR A 308 18.58 -6.08 -31.14
N VAL A 309 19.20 -7.14 -30.63
CA VAL A 309 20.44 -7.13 -29.92
C VAL A 309 21.30 -6.27 -30.82
N ASN A 310 21.53 -5.03 -30.41
CA ASN A 310 22.62 -4.26 -30.95
C ASN A 310 23.82 -5.10 -30.53
N GLU A 311 24.22 -6.04 -31.40
CA GLU A 311 25.44 -6.80 -31.23
C GLU A 311 26.48 -5.73 -30.89
N PRO A 312 27.11 -5.80 -29.71
CA PRO A 312 28.12 -4.84 -29.37
C PRO A 312 29.07 -4.79 -30.57
N PRO A 313 29.39 -3.59 -31.08
CA PRO A 313 30.20 -3.47 -32.28
C PRO A 313 31.45 -4.35 -32.10
N PRO A 314 31.84 -5.11 -33.12
CA PRO A 314 32.92 -6.08 -33.00
C PRO A 314 34.13 -5.37 -32.37
N PRO A 315 34.83 -6.02 -31.42
CA PRO A 315 35.94 -5.40 -30.73
C PRO A 315 36.91 -4.82 -31.76
N VAL A 316 37.18 -3.52 -31.64
CA VAL A 316 38.12 -2.83 -32.53
C VAL A 316 39.48 -3.48 -32.37
N VAL A 317 39.85 -4.34 -33.32
CA VAL A 317 41.17 -4.95 -33.35
C VAL A 317 42.18 -3.83 -33.61
N PRO A 318 43.10 -3.54 -32.67
CA PRO A 318 44.12 -2.53 -32.90
C PRO A 318 44.96 -2.93 -34.11
N ALA A 319 45.07 -2.01 -35.07
CA ALA A 319 45.87 -2.22 -36.27
C ALA A 319 47.30 -2.63 -35.89
N SER A 320 47.76 -3.76 -36.43
CA SER A 320 49.13 -4.24 -36.21
C SER A 320 50.10 -3.17 -36.70
N PRO A 321 51.09 -2.75 -35.87
CA PRO A 321 52.09 -1.78 -36.31
C PRO A 321 52.89 -2.40 -37.45
N GLY A 322 52.73 -1.83 -38.66
CA GLY A 322 53.48 -2.22 -39.84
C GLY A 322 54.98 -2.17 -39.52
N SER A 323 55.65 -3.31 -39.73
CA SER A 323 57.11 -3.39 -39.60
C SER A 323 57.77 -2.66 -40.77
N PRO A 324 58.76 -1.79 -40.54
CA PRO A 324 59.50 -1.08 -41.58
C PRO A 324 60.45 -1.98 -42.38
#